data_AF-T2GKL9-F1
#
_entry.id   AF-T2GKL9-F1
#
_cell.length_a   1.000
_cell.length_b   1.000
_cell.length_c   1.000
_cell.angle_alpha   90.00
_cell.angle_beta   90.00
_cell.angle_gamma   90.00
#
_symmetry.space_group_name_H-M   'P 1'
#
loop_
_entity.id
_entity.type
_entity.pdbx_description
1 polymer ?
#
loop_
_entity_poly.entity_id
_entity_poly.type
_entity_poly.pdbx_seq_one_letter_code
_entity_poly.pdbx_strand_id
1 'polypeptide(L)'
;MRVSGFIVTALIIASVITFPVAEAHILIVADSLSDSPYMYDEAKKVATTLKNRGYQVLELYRNNATVKNILKGMYGADAVIYAGHGGYMAGHYDGRGGNATPPFGLVARDGYIWGAGDMMMVNGTTFYAPFKYGIPAILLHVCFSTGWVEDYEVKNPVETVYNFARMFTGAGANYYATAWDGAEIIYDFLNGARNFYEANQQNYEVINQSTLYNGTQVWRNDHGYAAFVGDWNGTFPRFNQTTPYDDAAAEEWYITKNRPTFTGSKPVADFSYAYCGSTSIRTFAFTSTSYDPDGDDLTLKWNFGDGSTATGSNVTHTYAREGYYTVSLTATDPNGLISVKKKTLTVGNPKPDLVVTGTRKSGSTLYIYIRNQGTAAARNFYTRVWYGSYPTKNYRQVYTGTLNPGASITLKTYYRYSRGTVKVDYYNRVAEKSETNNLRRF
;
A
#
# COMPACT_ATOMS: atom_id res chain seq x y z
N MET A 1 69.45 7.03 1.13
CA MET A 1 68.12 7.09 1.79
C MET A 1 67.06 6.68 0.79
N ARG A 2 66.40 5.54 1.03
CA ARG A 2 65.20 5.12 0.29
C ARG A 2 64.01 5.87 0.89
N VAL A 3 63.21 6.55 0.07
CA VAL A 3 61.87 6.99 0.46
C VAL A 3 60.89 6.36 -0.51
N SER A 4 60.19 5.34 -0.02
CA SER A 4 59.09 4.64 -0.64
C SER A 4 57.85 5.54 -0.66
N GLY A 5 57.39 5.94 -1.85
CA GLY A 5 56.08 6.59 -2.03
C GLY A 5 54.99 5.55 -2.19
N PHE A 6 54.13 5.41 -1.19
CA PHE A 6 52.87 4.69 -1.30
C PHE A 6 51.85 5.59 -2.01
N ILE A 7 51.34 5.15 -3.15
CA ILE A 7 50.13 5.72 -3.77
C ILE A 7 48.94 5.09 -3.03
N VAL A 8 48.28 5.86 -2.16
CA VAL A 8 46.97 5.49 -1.61
C VAL A 8 45.91 5.95 -2.60
N THR A 9 45.38 5.02 -3.38
CA THR A 9 44.20 5.26 -4.21
C THR A 9 42.99 5.34 -3.28
N ALA A 10 42.51 6.56 -3.01
CA ALA A 10 41.27 6.76 -2.27
C ALA A 10 40.09 6.27 -3.12
N LEU A 11 39.57 5.10 -2.78
CA LEU A 11 38.31 4.59 -3.31
C LEU A 11 37.19 5.44 -2.70
N ILE A 12 36.65 6.40 -3.46
CA ILE A 12 35.40 7.08 -3.08
C ILE A 12 34.29 6.04 -3.23
N ILE A 13 33.99 5.33 -2.14
CA ILE A 13 32.76 4.57 -2.01
C ILE A 13 31.66 5.62 -1.85
N ALA A 14 31.00 5.97 -2.95
CA ALA A 14 29.71 6.62 -2.90
C ALA A 14 28.74 5.62 -2.27
N SER A 15 28.62 5.67 -0.95
CA SER A 15 27.51 5.07 -0.23
C SER A 15 26.24 5.76 -0.73
N VAL A 16 25.57 5.12 -1.69
CA VAL A 16 24.17 5.42 -1.97
C VAL A 16 23.44 5.00 -0.70
N ILE A 17 23.24 5.96 0.21
CA ILE A 17 22.24 5.83 1.25
C ILE A 17 20.92 5.81 0.51
N THR A 18 20.46 4.63 0.13
CA THR A 18 19.06 4.43 -0.22
C THR A 18 18.30 4.55 1.08
N PHE A 19 17.74 5.73 1.35
CA PHE A 19 16.67 5.83 2.32
C PHE A 19 15.58 4.82 1.91
N PRO A 20 15.04 4.01 2.83
CA PRO A 20 13.86 3.22 2.51
C PRO A 20 12.80 4.20 2.01
N VAL A 21 12.29 3.94 0.81
CA VAL A 21 11.24 4.76 0.21
C VAL A 21 10.03 4.61 1.10
N ALA A 22 9.68 5.65 1.84
CA ALA A 22 8.54 5.61 2.74
C ALA A 22 7.24 5.41 1.94
N GLU A 23 6.52 4.35 2.32
CA GLU A 23 5.22 3.84 1.88
C GLU A 23 4.08 4.85 2.05
N ALA A 24 2.88 4.61 1.48
CA ALA A 24 1.60 5.23 1.87
C ALA A 24 0.40 5.07 0.91
N HIS A 25 -0.62 4.39 1.37
CA HIS A 25 -1.93 4.28 0.75
C HIS A 25 -2.92 5.29 1.37
N ILE A 26 -4.09 5.41 0.75
CA ILE A 26 -5.29 5.94 1.41
C ILE A 26 -5.94 4.77 2.16
N LEU A 27 -6.05 4.88 3.48
CA LEU A 27 -6.81 3.93 4.28
C LEU A 27 -8.29 4.31 4.22
N ILE A 28 -9.15 3.33 3.92
CA ILE A 28 -10.61 3.47 4.03
C ILE A 28 -11.12 2.37 4.96
N VAL A 29 -11.71 2.78 6.08
CA VAL A 29 -12.37 1.89 7.04
C VAL A 29 -13.88 2.14 6.98
N ALA A 30 -14.70 1.10 6.91
CA ALA A 30 -16.14 1.30 7.00
C ALA A 30 -16.95 0.17 7.65
N ASP A 31 -18.05 0.55 8.30
CA ASP A 31 -19.11 -0.34 8.80
C ASP A 31 -18.55 -1.50 9.65
N SER A 32 -17.66 -1.19 10.61
CA SER A 32 -16.96 -2.19 11.42
C SER A 32 -17.91 -3.15 12.16
N LEU A 33 -19.08 -2.67 12.57
CA LEU A 33 -20.11 -3.46 13.26
C LEU A 33 -21.06 -4.22 12.32
N SER A 34 -20.99 -3.97 11.01
CA SER A 34 -21.90 -4.56 10.01
C SER A 34 -23.37 -4.24 10.26
N ASP A 35 -23.64 -3.07 10.81
CA ASP A 35 -24.97 -2.60 11.20
C ASP A 35 -25.46 -1.41 10.36
N SER A 36 -24.59 -0.83 9.51
CA SER A 36 -24.93 0.31 8.67
C SER A 36 -24.52 0.07 7.21
N PRO A 37 -25.42 -0.53 6.39
CA PRO A 37 -25.20 -0.71 4.96
C PRO A 37 -24.91 0.60 4.22
N TYR A 38 -25.49 1.70 4.71
CA TYR A 38 -25.30 3.03 4.14
C TYR A 38 -23.83 3.50 4.20
N MET A 39 -23.21 3.45 5.38
CA MET A 39 -21.81 3.83 5.58
C MET A 39 -20.87 2.98 4.72
N TYR A 40 -21.17 1.68 4.61
CA TYR A 40 -20.42 0.78 3.73
C TYR A 40 -20.52 1.17 2.26
N ASP A 41 -21.72 1.48 1.77
CA ASP A 41 -21.93 1.84 0.36
C ASP A 41 -21.27 3.18 0.01
N GLU A 42 -21.35 4.18 0.88
CA GLU A 42 -20.67 5.46 0.68
C GLU A 42 -19.15 5.29 0.63
N ALA A 43 -18.56 4.61 1.61
CA ALA A 43 -17.12 4.36 1.64
C ALA A 43 -16.64 3.58 0.41
N LYS A 44 -17.44 2.60 -0.06
CA LYS A 44 -17.12 1.83 -1.26
C LYS A 44 -17.19 2.66 -2.54
N LYS A 45 -18.12 3.63 -2.63
CA LYS A 45 -18.17 4.61 -3.73
C LYS A 45 -16.92 5.48 -3.75
N VAL A 46 -16.50 5.99 -2.60
CA VAL A 46 -15.26 6.77 -2.44
C VAL A 46 -14.05 5.94 -2.87
N ALA A 47 -13.91 4.72 -2.34
CA ALA A 47 -12.82 3.81 -2.67
C ALA A 47 -12.74 3.51 -4.18
N THR A 48 -13.89 3.23 -4.79
CA THR A 48 -13.99 2.98 -6.24
C THR A 48 -13.55 4.20 -7.04
N THR A 49 -13.99 5.40 -6.64
CA THR A 49 -13.62 6.65 -7.31
C THR A 49 -12.12 6.92 -7.22
N LEU A 50 -11.52 6.74 -6.05
CA LEU A 50 -10.07 6.91 -5.85
C LEU A 50 -9.28 5.89 -6.69
N LYS A 51 -9.62 4.61 -6.63
CA LYS A 51 -8.96 3.57 -7.45
C LYS A 51 -9.05 3.86 -8.94
N ASN A 52 -10.21 4.30 -9.43
CA ASN A 52 -10.40 4.67 -10.84
C ASN A 52 -9.53 5.87 -11.26
N ARG A 53 -9.09 6.69 -10.31
CA ARG A 53 -8.18 7.83 -10.53
C ARG A 53 -6.71 7.50 -10.23
N GLY A 54 -6.38 6.23 -9.99
CA GLY A 54 -5.01 5.74 -9.87
C GLY A 54 -4.41 5.80 -8.46
N TYR A 55 -5.22 6.08 -7.43
CA TYR A 55 -4.77 6.08 -6.04
C TYR A 55 -4.50 4.66 -5.54
N GLN A 56 -3.50 4.52 -4.67
CA GLN A 56 -3.33 3.31 -3.84
C GLN A 56 -4.31 3.38 -2.67
N VAL A 57 -5.19 2.39 -2.55
CA VAL A 57 -6.26 2.37 -1.54
C VAL A 57 -6.23 1.03 -0.79
N LEU A 58 -6.23 1.08 0.54
CA LEU A 58 -6.42 -0.07 1.42
C LEU A 58 -7.83 0.00 2.02
N GLU A 59 -8.63 -1.02 1.74
CA GLU A 59 -10.03 -1.08 2.16
C GLU A 59 -10.22 -2.08 3.30
N LEU A 60 -10.78 -1.62 4.41
CA LEU A 60 -11.12 -2.43 5.58
C LEU A 60 -12.60 -2.27 5.90
N TYR A 61 -13.38 -3.29 5.59
CA TYR A 61 -14.82 -3.28 5.83
C TYR A 61 -15.24 -4.35 6.81
N ARG A 62 -16.22 -4.04 7.67
CA ARG A 62 -16.94 -5.04 8.47
C ARG A 62 -15.98 -5.92 9.28
N ASN A 63 -16.07 -7.25 9.10
CA ASN A 63 -15.22 -8.22 9.79
C ASN A 63 -13.71 -8.00 9.58
N ASN A 64 -13.29 -7.29 8.53
CA ASN A 64 -11.89 -6.97 8.30
C ASN A 64 -11.45 -5.68 9.04
N ALA A 65 -12.36 -4.85 9.52
CA ALA A 65 -12.09 -3.61 10.24
C ALA A 65 -11.83 -3.88 11.74
N THR A 66 -10.92 -4.79 12.06
CA THR A 66 -10.47 -5.06 13.43
C THR A 66 -9.53 -3.96 13.94
N VAL A 67 -9.36 -3.84 15.26
CA VAL A 67 -8.42 -2.90 15.88
C VAL A 67 -7.03 -3.05 15.27
N LYS A 68 -6.55 -4.30 15.15
CA LYS A 68 -5.26 -4.62 14.54
C LYS A 68 -5.18 -4.10 13.10
N ASN A 69 -6.16 -4.45 12.26
CA ASN A 69 -6.11 -4.10 10.85
C ASN A 69 -6.23 -2.59 10.63
N ILE A 70 -7.06 -1.90 11.41
CA ILE A 70 -7.18 -0.43 11.34
C ILE A 70 -5.84 0.21 11.69
N LEU A 71 -5.21 -0.19 12.79
CA LEU A 71 -3.92 0.38 13.21
C LEU A 71 -2.80 0.08 12.20
N LYS A 72 -2.73 -1.13 11.67
CA LYS A 72 -1.82 -1.47 10.57
C LYS A 72 -2.11 -0.66 9.31
N GLY A 73 -3.38 -0.49 8.97
CA GLY A 73 -3.79 0.34 7.86
C GLY A 73 -3.48 1.81 8.07
N MET A 74 -3.41 2.31 9.31
CA MET A 74 -2.96 3.68 9.57
C MET A 74 -1.44 3.82 9.41
N TYR A 75 -0.69 2.72 9.57
CA TYR A 75 0.76 2.75 9.47
C TYR A 75 1.22 3.30 8.11
N GLY A 76 1.92 4.43 8.15
CA GLY A 76 2.44 5.11 6.97
C GLY A 76 1.39 5.67 6.02
N ALA A 77 0.10 5.72 6.36
CA ALA A 77 -0.94 6.21 5.44
C ALA A 77 -0.74 7.69 5.02
N ASP A 78 -1.13 8.04 3.79
CA ASP A 78 -1.16 9.43 3.27
C ASP A 78 -2.50 10.13 3.53
N ALA A 79 -3.53 9.36 3.85
CA ALA A 79 -4.85 9.83 4.25
C ALA A 79 -5.58 8.71 4.98
N VAL A 80 -6.42 9.09 5.95
CA VAL A 80 -7.32 8.16 6.63
C VAL A 80 -8.74 8.62 6.40
N ILE A 81 -9.57 7.75 5.85
CA ILE A 81 -11.02 7.91 5.74
C ILE A 81 -11.67 6.85 6.61
N TYR A 82 -12.45 7.27 7.60
CA TYR A 82 -13.15 6.38 8.50
C TYR A 82 -14.65 6.67 8.45
N ALA A 83 -15.44 5.71 7.98
CA ALA A 83 -16.89 5.80 7.89
C ALA A 83 -17.55 4.81 8.86
N GLY A 84 -17.94 5.27 10.04
CA GLY A 84 -18.42 4.34 11.06
C GLY A 84 -18.79 5.03 12.37
N HIS A 85 -19.01 4.22 13.40
CA HIS A 85 -19.44 4.74 14.69
C HIS A 85 -18.30 5.40 15.46
N GLY A 86 -18.64 6.48 16.16
CA GLY A 86 -17.83 7.03 17.25
C GLY A 86 -18.25 6.40 18.57
N GLY A 87 -17.29 6.00 19.38
CA GLY A 87 -17.51 5.43 20.71
C GLY A 87 -17.13 6.37 21.83
N TYR A 88 -17.69 6.10 23.01
CA TYR A 88 -17.31 6.68 24.30
C TYR A 88 -17.18 5.54 25.30
N MET A 89 -16.34 5.73 26.32
CA MET A 89 -16.23 4.74 27.39
C MET A 89 -17.47 4.78 28.29
N ALA A 90 -17.92 3.61 28.77
CA ALA A 90 -19.12 3.53 29.61
C ALA A 90 -19.03 4.48 30.83
N GLY A 91 -20.11 5.23 31.08
CA GLY A 91 -20.17 6.25 32.14
C GLY A 91 -19.67 7.64 31.72
N HIS A 92 -19.17 7.81 30.50
CA HIS A 92 -18.66 9.09 29.99
C HIS A 92 -19.67 9.90 29.14
N TYR A 93 -20.88 9.39 28.97
CA TYR A 93 -21.99 10.10 28.34
C TYR A 93 -23.30 9.71 29.03
N ASP A 94 -24.18 10.68 29.24
CA ASP A 94 -25.43 10.52 29.98
C ASP A 94 -26.63 10.10 29.11
N GLY A 95 -26.45 9.99 27.79
CA GLY A 95 -27.49 9.51 26.87
C GLY A 95 -28.61 10.50 26.58
N ARG A 96 -28.50 11.77 27.00
CA ARG A 96 -29.57 12.77 26.85
C ARG A 96 -29.10 14.10 26.24
N GLY A 97 -28.09 14.04 25.38
CA GLY A 97 -27.44 15.24 24.83
C GLY A 97 -26.62 16.02 25.87
N GLY A 98 -26.34 15.45 27.05
CA GLY A 98 -25.69 16.17 28.14
C GLY A 98 -24.16 16.15 28.05
N ASN A 99 -23.48 15.87 29.17
CA ASN A 99 -22.02 15.98 29.26
C ASN A 99 -21.35 14.72 28.68
N ALA A 100 -20.59 14.88 27.60
CA ALA A 100 -19.69 13.87 27.08
C ALA A 100 -18.26 14.17 27.55
N THR A 101 -17.53 13.15 28.02
CA THR A 101 -16.14 13.31 28.49
C THR A 101 -15.22 12.28 27.83
N PRO A 102 -13.92 12.59 27.62
CA PRO A 102 -12.97 11.61 27.10
C PRO A 102 -12.81 10.43 28.09
N PRO A 103 -12.41 9.23 27.60
CA PRO A 103 -11.93 8.98 26.24
C PRO A 103 -13.04 8.72 25.22
N PHE A 104 -12.88 9.29 24.04
CA PHE A 104 -13.66 8.99 22.84
C PHE A 104 -12.85 8.09 21.91
N GLY A 105 -13.50 7.31 21.05
CA GLY A 105 -12.76 6.35 20.23
C GLY A 105 -13.41 6.02 18.91
N LEU A 106 -12.62 5.40 18.04
CA LEU A 106 -13.11 4.73 16.84
C LEU A 106 -13.62 3.34 17.21
N VAL A 107 -14.74 2.94 16.62
CA VAL A 107 -15.28 1.59 16.79
C VAL A 107 -14.67 0.64 15.76
N ALA A 108 -14.04 -0.42 16.23
CA ALA A 108 -13.56 -1.52 15.43
C ALA A 108 -14.47 -2.75 15.59
N ARG A 109 -14.27 -3.75 14.73
CA ARG A 109 -15.07 -4.99 14.76
C ARG A 109 -14.99 -5.71 16.10
N ASP A 110 -13.82 -5.67 16.73
CA ASP A 110 -13.42 -6.43 17.91
C ASP A 110 -13.02 -5.55 19.09
N GLY A 111 -13.31 -4.24 19.06
CA GLY A 111 -13.00 -3.34 20.15
C GLY A 111 -13.01 -1.87 19.77
N TYR A 112 -12.17 -1.09 20.46
CA TYR A 112 -12.10 0.36 20.32
C TYR A 112 -10.65 0.82 20.20
N ILE A 113 -10.44 1.91 19.45
CA ILE A 113 -9.20 2.69 19.46
C ILE A 113 -9.53 4.00 20.16
N TRP A 114 -9.09 4.15 21.40
CA TRP A 114 -9.41 5.29 22.24
C TRP A 114 -8.45 6.45 21.99
N GLY A 115 -8.91 7.69 22.14
CA GLY A 115 -8.08 8.86 22.29
C GLY A 115 -7.60 9.01 23.73
N ALA A 116 -6.31 9.28 23.91
CA ALA A 116 -5.67 9.55 25.18
C ALA A 116 -4.79 10.80 25.03
N GLY A 117 -5.40 11.98 25.18
CA GLY A 117 -4.75 13.24 24.86
C GLY A 117 -4.36 13.29 23.38
N ASP A 118 -3.09 13.58 23.09
CA ASP A 118 -2.54 13.67 21.72
C ASP A 118 -2.19 12.30 21.10
N MET A 119 -2.61 11.21 21.72
CA MET A 119 -2.27 9.84 21.34
C MET A 119 -3.51 8.98 21.17
N MET A 120 -3.35 7.86 20.46
CA MET A 120 -4.26 6.74 20.49
C MET A 120 -3.90 5.79 21.64
N MET A 121 -4.88 5.04 22.11
CA MET A 121 -4.74 4.05 23.17
C MET A 121 -5.49 2.77 22.82
N VAL A 122 -4.80 1.64 22.91
CA VAL A 122 -5.37 0.30 22.80
C VAL A 122 -4.81 -0.57 23.90
N ASN A 123 -5.69 -1.28 24.63
CA ASN A 123 -5.32 -2.18 25.73
C ASN A 123 -4.37 -1.54 26.77
N GLY A 124 -4.56 -0.24 27.06
CA GLY A 124 -3.74 0.52 28.00
C GLY A 124 -2.41 1.04 27.45
N THR A 125 -2.03 0.66 26.23
CA THR A 125 -0.81 1.17 25.58
C THR A 125 -1.15 2.39 24.73
N THR A 126 -0.38 3.47 24.92
CA THR A 126 -0.52 4.71 24.16
C THR A 126 0.56 4.86 23.08
N PHE A 127 0.17 5.43 21.96
CA PHE A 127 1.06 5.75 20.84
C PHE A 127 0.47 6.87 19.98
N TYR A 128 1.33 7.66 19.34
CA TYR A 128 0.87 8.56 18.27
C TYR A 128 0.28 7.75 17.12
N ALA A 129 -0.78 8.28 16.51
CA ALA A 129 -1.39 7.65 15.35
C ALA A 129 -0.34 7.39 14.25
N PRO A 130 -0.26 6.17 13.70
CA PRO A 130 0.94 5.72 12.99
C PRO A 130 1.04 6.13 11.52
N PHE A 131 0.34 7.18 11.10
CA PHE A 131 0.39 7.69 9.73
C PHE A 131 1.50 8.73 9.54
N LYS A 132 1.65 9.25 8.32
CA LYS A 132 2.58 10.35 8.05
C LYS A 132 2.10 11.67 8.67
N TYR A 133 3.04 12.53 9.02
CA TYR A 133 2.72 13.86 9.51
C TYR A 133 1.97 14.71 8.46
N GLY A 134 0.99 15.50 8.88
CA GLY A 134 0.30 16.47 8.02
C GLY A 134 -0.81 15.90 7.13
N ILE A 135 -1.17 14.63 7.29
CA ILE A 135 -2.18 13.98 6.44
C ILE A 135 -3.62 14.40 6.80
N PRO A 136 -4.57 14.27 5.87
CA PRO A 136 -5.99 14.38 6.18
C PRO A 136 -6.51 13.13 6.93
N ALA A 137 -7.16 13.35 8.08
CA ALA A 137 -7.97 12.36 8.79
C ALA A 137 -9.44 12.79 8.67
N ILE A 138 -10.21 12.06 7.83
CA ILE A 138 -11.57 12.39 7.42
C ILE A 138 -12.52 11.35 8.03
N LEU A 139 -13.42 11.81 8.90
CA LEU A 139 -14.38 10.97 9.61
C LEU A 139 -15.80 11.23 9.08
N LEU A 140 -16.48 10.17 8.67
CA LEU A 140 -17.84 10.19 8.13
C LEU A 140 -18.77 9.41 9.07
N HIS A 141 -19.94 9.99 9.38
CA HIS A 141 -20.96 9.39 10.27
C HIS A 141 -20.52 9.11 11.70
N VAL A 142 -19.47 9.79 12.17
CA VAL A 142 -18.90 9.49 13.49
C VAL A 142 -19.52 10.43 14.52
N CYS A 143 -20.58 10.02 15.22
CA CYS A 143 -21.34 10.86 16.17
C CYS A 143 -20.49 11.87 16.98
N PHE A 144 -19.71 11.40 17.96
CA PHE A 144 -18.94 12.26 18.87
C PHE A 144 -17.87 13.11 18.19
N SER A 145 -17.51 12.81 16.95
CA SER A 145 -16.47 13.50 16.21
C SER A 145 -16.85 14.96 15.86
N THR A 146 -18.15 15.28 15.84
CA THR A 146 -18.68 16.61 15.52
C THR A 146 -19.38 17.30 16.71
N GLY A 147 -19.41 16.62 17.86
CA GLY A 147 -20.17 17.06 19.03
C GLY A 147 -21.66 16.71 18.98
N TRP A 148 -22.03 15.67 18.22
CA TRP A 148 -23.40 15.19 18.10
C TRP A 148 -23.52 13.73 18.50
N VAL A 149 -24.70 13.31 18.95
CA VAL A 149 -25.03 11.90 19.16
C VAL A 149 -26.48 11.71 18.76
N GLU A 150 -26.69 10.88 17.74
CA GLU A 150 -28.02 10.75 17.11
C GLU A 150 -28.53 12.15 16.73
N ASP A 151 -29.69 12.56 17.24
CA ASP A 151 -30.32 13.85 16.95
C ASP A 151 -30.04 14.93 18.02
N TYR A 152 -29.06 14.71 18.91
CA TYR A 152 -28.75 15.64 20.01
C TYR A 152 -27.32 16.19 19.92
N GLU A 153 -27.21 17.51 20.01
CA GLU A 153 -25.93 18.16 20.25
C GLU A 153 -25.50 17.93 21.70
N VAL A 154 -24.25 17.52 21.92
CA VAL A 154 -23.72 17.37 23.28
C VAL A 154 -23.55 18.75 23.92
N LYS A 155 -23.66 18.83 25.24
CA LYS A 155 -23.65 20.11 25.98
C LYS A 155 -22.40 20.97 25.74
N ASN A 156 -21.24 20.33 25.56
CA ASN A 156 -19.97 21.01 25.25
C ASN A 156 -19.39 20.46 23.94
N PRO A 157 -19.94 20.86 22.77
CA PRO A 157 -19.59 20.22 21.50
C PRO A 157 -18.17 20.58 21.06
N VAL A 158 -17.73 21.83 21.28
CA VAL A 158 -16.36 22.29 20.99
C VAL A 158 -15.32 21.49 21.76
N GLU A 159 -15.55 21.27 23.05
CA GLU A 159 -14.67 20.45 23.91
C GLU A 159 -14.65 18.99 23.46
N THR A 160 -15.80 18.44 23.07
CA THR A 160 -15.93 17.06 22.58
C THR A 160 -15.13 16.86 21.30
N VAL A 161 -15.33 17.74 20.30
CA VAL A 161 -14.58 17.74 19.03
C VAL A 161 -13.08 17.88 19.30
N TYR A 162 -12.69 18.84 20.13
CA TYR A 162 -11.29 19.04 20.50
C TYR A 162 -10.67 17.76 21.06
N ASN A 163 -11.30 17.15 22.05
CA ASN A 163 -10.76 15.95 22.71
C ASN A 163 -10.75 14.73 21.77
N PHE A 164 -11.73 14.60 20.88
CA PHE A 164 -11.75 13.53 19.88
C PHE A 164 -10.62 13.73 18.86
N ALA A 165 -10.51 14.93 18.29
CA ALA A 165 -9.56 15.24 17.21
C ALA A 165 -8.10 15.02 17.62
N ARG A 166 -7.77 15.20 18.91
CA ARG A 166 -6.40 15.10 19.42
C ARG A 166 -5.71 13.76 19.19
N MET A 167 -6.46 12.66 19.11
CA MET A 167 -5.86 11.36 18.77
C MET A 167 -5.26 11.35 17.36
N PHE A 168 -5.66 12.28 16.49
CA PHE A 168 -5.11 12.48 15.15
C PHE A 168 -4.19 13.71 15.08
N THR A 169 -4.63 14.85 15.59
CA THR A 169 -3.88 16.11 15.48
C THR A 169 -2.60 16.08 16.30
N GLY A 170 -2.51 15.23 17.33
CA GLY A 170 -1.27 14.98 18.06
C GLY A 170 -0.15 14.38 17.19
N ALA A 171 -0.51 13.66 16.12
CA ALA A 171 0.41 13.20 15.07
C ALA A 171 0.51 14.19 13.89
N GLY A 172 -0.06 15.39 14.04
CA GLY A 172 -0.03 16.46 13.05
C GLY A 172 -1.06 16.35 11.92
N ALA A 173 -2.08 15.48 12.05
CA ALA A 173 -3.11 15.38 11.03
C ALA A 173 -4.03 16.60 10.99
N ASN A 174 -4.57 16.87 9.81
CA ASN A 174 -5.71 17.77 9.62
C ASN A 174 -6.99 16.95 9.78
N TYR A 175 -7.75 17.25 10.82
CA TYR A 175 -8.96 16.53 11.17
C TYR A 175 -10.18 17.21 10.53
N TYR A 176 -10.94 16.43 9.77
CA TYR A 176 -12.27 16.79 9.30
C TYR A 176 -13.26 15.71 9.73
N ALA A 177 -14.43 16.12 10.17
CA ALA A 177 -15.48 15.20 10.55
C ALA A 177 -16.87 15.71 10.15
N THR A 178 -17.77 14.77 9.90
CA THR A 178 -19.19 15.02 9.62
C THR A 178 -20.06 13.94 10.29
N ALA A 179 -21.21 14.35 10.82
CA ALA A 179 -22.23 13.45 11.40
C ALA A 179 -23.15 12.81 10.35
N TRP A 180 -23.09 13.27 9.09
CA TRP A 180 -23.96 12.85 7.99
C TRP A 180 -23.14 12.34 6.80
N ASP A 181 -23.82 12.14 5.67
CA ASP A 181 -23.22 12.06 4.35
C ASP A 181 -22.27 13.25 4.19
N GLY A 182 -21.01 12.97 3.91
CA GLY A 182 -19.98 14.01 4.02
C GLY A 182 -18.68 13.71 3.29
N ALA A 183 -18.72 12.72 2.39
CA ALA A 183 -17.60 12.44 1.49
C ALA A 183 -17.39 13.56 0.43
N GLU A 184 -18.27 14.56 0.35
CA GLU A 184 -18.21 15.75 -0.51
C GLU A 184 -16.84 16.39 -0.49
N ILE A 185 -16.26 16.59 0.70
CA ILE A 185 -14.95 17.22 0.82
C ILE A 185 -13.86 16.44 0.06
N ILE A 186 -13.95 15.11 0.00
CA ILE A 186 -13.06 14.26 -0.78
C ILE A 186 -13.30 14.50 -2.26
N TYR A 187 -14.56 14.58 -2.68
CA TYR A 187 -14.92 14.86 -4.07
C TYR A 187 -14.49 16.27 -4.51
N ASP A 188 -14.52 17.27 -3.62
CA ASP A 188 -14.04 18.63 -3.92
C ASP A 188 -12.54 18.65 -4.19
N PHE A 189 -11.74 17.94 -3.39
CA PHE A 189 -10.31 17.73 -3.69
C PHE A 189 -10.10 17.04 -5.02
N LEU A 190 -10.88 15.99 -5.27
CA LEU A 190 -10.86 15.26 -6.53
C LEU A 190 -11.27 16.16 -7.71
N ASN A 191 -12.09 17.18 -7.50
CA ASN A 191 -12.55 18.12 -8.51
C ASN A 191 -11.69 19.39 -8.61
N GLY A 192 -10.56 19.45 -7.88
CA GLY A 192 -9.52 20.44 -8.08
C GLY A 192 -9.31 21.42 -6.94
N ALA A 193 -10.02 21.28 -5.81
CA ALA A 193 -9.70 22.04 -4.61
C ALA A 193 -8.25 21.79 -4.18
N ARG A 194 -7.51 22.86 -3.90
CA ARG A 194 -6.06 22.78 -3.64
C ARG A 194 -5.74 22.50 -2.18
N ASN A 195 -6.63 22.86 -1.26
CA ASN A 195 -6.48 22.73 0.18
C ASN A 195 -7.86 22.60 0.85
N PHE A 196 -7.87 22.34 2.15
CA PHE A 196 -9.10 22.22 2.94
C PHE A 196 -9.96 23.49 2.88
N TYR A 197 -9.36 24.68 2.82
CA TYR A 197 -10.11 25.92 2.69
C TYR A 197 -10.96 25.93 1.42
N GLU A 198 -10.35 25.66 0.26
CA GLU A 198 -11.04 25.64 -1.03
C GLU A 198 -12.06 24.51 -1.14
N ALA A 199 -11.77 23.35 -0.56
CA ALA A 199 -12.71 22.24 -0.53
C ALA A 199 -13.93 22.64 0.31
N ASN A 200 -13.71 23.23 1.48
CA ASN A 200 -14.78 23.71 2.35
C ASN A 200 -15.68 24.79 1.71
N GLN A 201 -15.16 25.64 0.81
CA GLN A 201 -15.99 26.62 0.09
C GLN A 201 -16.94 25.99 -0.94
N GLN A 202 -16.66 24.75 -1.37
CA GLN A 202 -17.49 23.99 -2.32
C GLN A 202 -18.40 22.99 -1.60
N ASN A 203 -18.10 22.70 -0.34
CA ASN A 203 -18.82 21.76 0.48
C ASN A 203 -20.27 22.18 0.67
N TYR A 204 -21.18 21.20 0.68
CA TYR A 204 -22.59 21.45 0.96
C TYR A 204 -22.78 22.03 2.37
N GLU A 205 -21.99 21.54 3.32
CA GLU A 205 -21.95 22.02 4.70
C GLU A 205 -20.69 22.85 4.95
N VAL A 206 -20.74 24.14 4.59
CA VAL A 206 -19.61 25.05 4.79
C VAL A 206 -19.33 25.25 6.29
N ILE A 207 -18.11 24.93 6.71
CA ILE A 207 -17.57 25.22 8.03
C ILE A 207 -17.11 26.68 8.05
N ASN A 208 -17.77 27.52 8.85
CA ASN A 208 -17.61 28.97 8.83
C ASN A 208 -17.47 29.60 10.22
N GLN A 209 -17.70 28.84 11.29
CA GLN A 209 -17.56 29.29 12.67
C GLN A 209 -16.31 28.69 13.31
N SER A 210 -15.63 29.45 14.16
CA SER A 210 -14.53 28.95 14.98
C SER A 210 -14.68 29.35 16.43
N THR A 211 -14.26 28.47 17.32
CA THR A 211 -14.12 28.73 18.74
C THR A 211 -12.71 28.34 19.17
N LEU A 212 -12.01 29.27 19.83
CA LEU A 212 -10.70 28.98 20.42
C LEU A 212 -10.92 28.23 21.75
N TYR A 213 -10.44 27.00 21.82
CA TYR A 213 -10.53 26.16 23.02
C TYR A 213 -9.15 25.58 23.34
N ASN A 214 -8.64 25.83 24.55
CA ASN A 214 -7.30 25.42 25.00
C ASN A 214 -6.17 25.74 23.99
N GLY A 215 -6.25 26.90 23.33
CA GLY A 215 -5.26 27.35 22.34
C GLY A 215 -5.42 26.76 20.95
N THR A 216 -6.39 25.87 20.72
CA THR A 216 -6.69 25.27 19.43
C THR A 216 -7.96 25.86 18.85
N GLN A 217 -7.93 26.24 17.57
CA GLN A 217 -9.13 26.64 16.84
C GLN A 217 -9.93 25.39 16.48
N VAL A 218 -11.15 25.30 17.00
CA VAL A 218 -12.12 24.28 16.63
C VAL A 218 -13.15 24.93 15.72
N TRP A 219 -13.23 24.44 14.49
CA TRP A 219 -14.13 24.98 13.48
C TRP A 219 -15.35 24.10 13.32
N ARG A 220 -16.52 24.71 13.14
CA ARG A 220 -17.80 24.02 12.91
C ARG A 220 -18.65 24.78 11.90
N ASN A 221 -19.59 24.08 11.27
CA ASN A 221 -20.64 24.72 10.47
C ASN A 221 -21.77 25.24 11.38
N ASP A 222 -22.67 26.05 10.83
CA ASP A 222 -23.77 26.69 11.58
C ASP A 222 -24.71 25.69 12.28
N HIS A 223 -24.85 24.48 11.74
CA HIS A 223 -25.67 23.41 12.32
C HIS A 223 -24.88 22.47 13.24
N GLY A 224 -23.55 22.64 13.34
CA GLY A 224 -22.67 21.82 14.16
C GLY A 224 -22.41 20.40 13.66
N TYR A 225 -22.94 20.02 12.49
CA TYR A 225 -22.83 18.68 11.90
C TYR A 225 -21.49 18.38 11.24
N ALA A 226 -20.70 19.41 10.93
CA ALA A 226 -19.36 19.26 10.39
C ALA A 226 -18.36 20.01 11.27
N ALA A 227 -17.16 19.43 11.42
CA ALA A 227 -16.10 19.98 12.25
C ALA A 227 -14.74 19.87 11.58
N PHE A 228 -13.88 20.85 11.85
CA PHE A 228 -12.50 20.86 11.39
C PHE A 228 -11.54 21.32 12.49
N VAL A 229 -10.42 20.61 12.64
CA VAL A 229 -9.32 20.98 13.52
C VAL A 229 -8.02 20.73 12.78
N GLY A 230 -7.28 21.79 12.47
CA GLY A 230 -6.02 21.67 11.73
C GLY A 230 -5.66 22.93 10.97
N ASP A 231 -4.79 22.76 9.99
CA ASP A 231 -4.36 23.79 9.05
C ASP A 231 -5.25 23.76 7.80
N TRP A 232 -5.97 24.84 7.56
CA TRP A 232 -6.80 25.04 6.38
C TRP A 232 -6.01 24.99 5.05
N ASN A 233 -4.69 25.20 5.09
CA ASN A 233 -3.81 25.02 3.93
C ASN A 233 -3.38 23.57 3.70
N GLY A 234 -3.72 22.65 4.61
CA GLY A 234 -3.53 21.22 4.44
C GLY A 234 -4.22 20.71 3.18
N THR A 235 -3.68 19.64 2.59
CA THR A 235 -4.10 19.14 1.28
C THR A 235 -4.45 17.67 1.35
N PHE A 236 -5.38 17.24 0.49
CA PHE A 236 -5.53 15.81 0.20
C PHE A 236 -4.42 15.33 -0.74
N PRO A 237 -3.85 14.12 -0.53
CA PRO A 237 -2.79 13.61 -1.40
C PRO A 237 -3.30 13.49 -2.84
N ARG A 238 -2.39 13.65 -3.81
CA ARG A 238 -2.62 13.31 -5.22
C ARG A 238 -2.27 11.85 -5.47
N PHE A 239 -2.83 11.25 -6.52
CA PHE A 239 -2.60 9.83 -6.84
C PHE A 239 -1.10 9.48 -6.97
N ASN A 240 -0.28 10.38 -7.51
CA ASN A 240 1.16 10.18 -7.68
C ASN A 240 1.98 10.40 -6.39
N GLN A 241 1.34 10.87 -5.32
CA GLN A 241 1.92 10.96 -3.98
C GLN A 241 1.59 9.71 -3.17
N THR A 242 0.50 9.00 -3.52
CA THR A 242 0.20 7.69 -2.95
C THR A 242 1.19 6.62 -3.41
N THR A 243 1.39 5.68 -2.53
CA THR A 243 2.50 4.76 -2.39
C THR A 243 1.95 3.40 -1.92
N PRO A 244 2.60 2.26 -2.23
CA PRO A 244 2.06 0.96 -1.88
C PRO A 244 1.99 0.74 -0.36
N TYR A 245 0.99 -0.03 0.09
CA TYR A 245 0.91 -0.51 1.47
C TYR A 245 1.93 -1.64 1.72
N ASP A 246 2.78 -1.51 2.74
CA ASP A 246 3.66 -2.59 3.21
C ASP A 246 3.07 -3.25 4.46
N ASP A 247 2.44 -4.40 4.26
CA ASP A 247 1.82 -5.17 5.34
C ASP A 247 2.85 -5.71 6.34
N ALA A 248 4.08 -5.98 5.92
CA ALA A 248 5.12 -6.54 6.78
C ALA A 248 5.68 -5.47 7.72
N ALA A 249 5.96 -4.27 7.20
CA ALA A 249 6.38 -3.13 8.02
C ALA A 249 5.29 -2.71 9.00
N ALA A 250 4.03 -2.67 8.56
CA ALA A 250 2.89 -2.37 9.41
C ALA A 250 2.70 -3.43 10.52
N GLU A 251 2.87 -4.72 10.21
CA GLU A 251 2.83 -5.80 11.18
C GLU A 251 3.96 -5.68 12.21
N GLU A 252 5.19 -5.39 11.78
CA GLU A 252 6.32 -5.20 12.68
C GLU A 252 6.13 -4.01 13.62
N TRP A 253 5.63 -2.89 13.10
CA TRP A 253 5.27 -1.73 13.92
C TRP A 253 4.19 -2.09 14.94
N TYR A 254 3.11 -2.75 14.50
CA TYR A 254 2.00 -3.11 15.36
C TYR A 254 2.45 -4.01 16.50
N ILE A 255 3.24 -5.04 16.19
CA ILE A 255 3.81 -5.93 17.20
C ILE A 255 4.66 -5.12 18.18
N THR A 256 5.52 -4.22 17.69
CA THR A 256 6.42 -3.43 18.55
C THR A 256 5.68 -2.48 19.48
N LYS A 257 4.58 -1.85 19.04
CA LYS A 257 3.80 -0.89 19.83
C LYS A 257 2.76 -1.54 20.72
N ASN A 258 2.10 -2.59 20.26
CA ASN A 258 1.09 -3.32 21.04
C ASN A 258 1.66 -4.64 21.58
N ARG A 259 2.95 -4.68 21.91
CA ARG A 259 3.52 -5.77 22.70
C ARG A 259 2.83 -5.79 24.09
N PRO A 260 2.07 -6.85 24.47
CA PRO A 260 2.30 -7.42 25.79
C PRO A 260 3.80 -7.52 25.99
N THR A 261 4.33 -7.20 27.16
CA THR A 261 5.72 -7.52 27.49
C THR A 261 5.92 -9.03 27.36
N PHE A 262 6.28 -9.49 26.16
CA PHE A 262 6.58 -10.88 25.88
C PHE A 262 7.98 -11.12 26.44
N THR A 263 8.04 -11.90 27.50
CA THR A 263 9.29 -12.51 27.95
C THR A 263 9.64 -13.59 26.94
N GLY A 264 10.68 -13.36 26.12
CA GLY A 264 11.16 -14.37 25.18
C GLY A 264 11.95 -13.83 23.98
N SER A 265 12.66 -14.73 23.33
CA SER A 265 13.41 -14.55 22.09
C SER A 265 12.47 -14.62 20.88
N LYS A 266 12.73 -13.85 19.81
CA LYS A 266 11.95 -14.03 18.57
C LYS A 266 12.27 -15.39 17.94
N PRO A 267 11.32 -16.03 17.24
CA PRO A 267 11.60 -17.23 16.48
C PRO A 267 12.60 -16.95 15.36
N VAL A 268 13.36 -17.97 14.96
CA VAL A 268 14.24 -17.94 13.80
C VAL A 268 13.56 -18.67 12.65
N ALA A 269 13.08 -17.91 11.66
CA ALA A 269 12.49 -18.50 10.46
C ALA A 269 13.57 -18.98 9.49
N ASP A 270 13.52 -20.24 9.08
CA ASP A 270 14.27 -20.76 7.93
C ASP A 270 13.58 -21.99 7.31
N PHE A 271 13.97 -22.34 6.09
CA PHE A 271 13.42 -23.49 5.38
C PHE A 271 14.31 -24.03 4.27
N SER A 272 14.12 -25.29 3.90
CA SER A 272 14.64 -25.89 2.68
C SER A 272 13.52 -26.24 1.70
N TYR A 273 13.86 -26.43 0.43
CA TYR A 273 12.96 -26.97 -0.57
C TYR A 273 13.66 -27.98 -1.47
N ALA A 274 12.91 -28.95 -1.98
CA ALA A 274 13.40 -29.98 -2.89
C ALA A 274 12.40 -30.18 -4.04
N TYR A 275 12.92 -30.46 -5.24
CA TYR A 275 12.09 -30.78 -6.39
C TYR A 275 11.52 -32.19 -6.25
N CYS A 276 10.20 -32.35 -6.38
CA CYS A 276 9.53 -33.64 -6.37
C CYS A 276 9.62 -34.26 -7.77
N GLY A 277 10.40 -35.33 -7.93
CA GLY A 277 10.72 -35.92 -9.24
C GLY A 277 9.54 -36.56 -10.02
N SER A 278 9.84 -36.74 -11.31
CA SER A 278 9.23 -37.49 -12.45
C SER A 278 7.70 -37.60 -12.69
N THR A 279 6.79 -37.40 -11.73
CA THR A 279 5.35 -37.60 -11.99
C THR A 279 4.52 -36.31 -12.02
N SER A 280 5.06 -35.19 -11.53
CA SER A 280 4.39 -33.90 -11.59
C SER A 280 5.40 -32.80 -11.92
N ILE A 281 5.35 -32.32 -13.16
CA ILE A 281 6.18 -31.21 -13.60
C ILE A 281 5.91 -30.02 -12.67
N ARG A 282 6.97 -29.42 -12.10
CA ARG A 282 6.93 -28.17 -11.31
C ARG A 282 6.38 -28.30 -9.87
N THR A 283 6.42 -29.48 -9.27
CA THR A 283 6.09 -29.69 -7.85
C THR A 283 7.34 -29.63 -6.97
N PHE A 284 7.24 -28.94 -5.83
CA PHE A 284 8.31 -28.83 -4.83
C PHE A 284 7.77 -29.19 -3.45
N ALA A 285 8.59 -29.89 -2.67
CA ALA A 285 8.39 -30.08 -1.24
C ALA A 285 9.14 -28.98 -0.48
N PHE A 286 8.48 -28.37 0.50
CA PHE A 286 9.02 -27.35 1.38
C PHE A 286 9.00 -27.86 2.81
N THR A 287 10.13 -27.69 3.49
CA THR A 287 10.33 -28.13 4.87
C THR A 287 10.85 -26.95 5.67
N SER A 288 10.11 -26.57 6.72
CA SER A 288 10.56 -25.59 7.70
C SER A 288 11.74 -26.17 8.49
N THR A 289 12.76 -25.35 8.66
CA THR A 289 13.85 -25.56 9.62
C THR A 289 13.84 -24.44 10.65
N SER A 290 12.66 -23.84 10.87
CA SER A 290 12.46 -22.76 11.82
C SER A 290 12.44 -23.32 13.24
N TYR A 291 12.94 -22.54 14.19
CA TYR A 291 12.93 -22.90 15.60
C TYR A 291 12.76 -21.64 16.44
N ASP A 292 12.24 -21.80 17.65
CA ASP A 292 12.28 -20.76 18.66
C ASP A 292 13.46 -20.99 19.61
N PRO A 293 14.31 -19.97 19.90
CA PRO A 293 15.37 -20.11 20.89
C PRO A 293 14.88 -20.51 22.28
N ASP A 294 13.64 -20.20 22.63
CA ASP A 294 13.04 -20.53 23.92
C ASP A 294 12.39 -21.92 23.93
N GLY A 295 12.35 -22.61 22.78
CA GLY A 295 11.80 -23.96 22.64
C GLY A 295 10.29 -24.01 22.40
N ASP A 296 9.67 -22.86 22.12
CA ASP A 296 8.24 -22.74 21.86
C ASP A 296 7.80 -23.38 20.53
N ASP A 297 6.57 -23.91 20.51
CA ASP A 297 5.93 -24.45 19.31
C ASP A 297 5.52 -23.33 18.33
N LEU A 298 5.93 -23.48 17.07
CA LEU A 298 5.72 -22.44 16.06
C LEU A 298 4.50 -22.69 15.17
N THR A 299 3.71 -21.65 14.99
CA THR A 299 2.73 -21.55 13.90
C THR A 299 3.43 -21.11 12.62
N LEU A 300 3.32 -21.92 11.57
CA LEU A 300 4.04 -21.75 10.31
C LEU A 300 3.09 -21.48 9.14
N LYS A 301 3.34 -20.38 8.40
CA LYS A 301 2.57 -19.98 7.21
C LYS A 301 3.47 -19.74 6.02
N TRP A 302 3.13 -20.37 4.90
CA TRP A 302 3.85 -20.27 3.62
C TRP A 302 3.12 -19.35 2.65
N ASN A 303 3.89 -18.62 1.85
CA ASN A 303 3.45 -17.97 0.61
C ASN A 303 4.42 -18.39 -0.49
N PHE A 304 3.90 -18.96 -1.57
CA PHE A 304 4.73 -19.53 -2.64
C PHE A 304 5.08 -18.51 -3.74
N GLY A 305 4.61 -17.26 -3.63
CA GLY A 305 4.92 -16.18 -4.57
C GLY A 305 4.09 -16.21 -5.87
N ASP A 306 3.14 -17.14 -6.00
CA ASP A 306 2.17 -17.22 -7.11
C ASP A 306 0.73 -16.89 -6.67
N GLY A 307 0.57 -16.41 -5.44
CA GLY A 307 -0.72 -16.08 -4.82
C GLY A 307 -1.30 -17.20 -3.95
N SER A 308 -0.72 -18.40 -3.97
CA SER A 308 -1.13 -19.50 -3.10
C SER A 308 -0.39 -19.50 -1.75
N THR A 309 -1.03 -20.10 -0.74
CA THR A 309 -0.52 -20.17 0.65
C THR A 309 -0.77 -21.55 1.25
N ALA A 310 0.02 -21.95 2.23
CA ALA A 310 -0.18 -23.16 3.02
C ALA A 310 0.21 -22.95 4.49
N THR A 311 -0.11 -23.90 5.35
CA THR A 311 0.30 -23.92 6.77
C THR A 311 0.93 -25.26 7.15
N GLY A 312 1.77 -25.26 8.17
CA GLY A 312 2.44 -26.46 8.70
C GLY A 312 3.92 -26.57 8.33
N SER A 313 4.63 -27.49 8.99
CA SER A 313 6.09 -27.62 8.87
C SER A 313 6.57 -28.23 7.56
N ASN A 314 5.78 -29.12 6.97
CA ASN A 314 6.07 -29.78 5.71
C ASN A 314 4.88 -29.61 4.77
N VAL A 315 5.11 -29.02 3.60
CA VAL A 315 4.06 -28.76 2.60
C VAL A 315 4.58 -29.06 1.21
N THR A 316 3.70 -29.41 0.29
CA THR A 316 4.02 -29.53 -1.15
C THR A 316 3.26 -28.46 -1.92
N HIS A 317 3.88 -27.94 -2.97
CA HIS A 317 3.24 -26.98 -3.87
C HIS A 317 3.62 -27.22 -5.33
N THR A 318 2.63 -27.09 -6.22
CA THR A 318 2.79 -27.28 -7.67
C THR A 318 2.53 -25.96 -8.38
N TYR A 319 3.54 -25.48 -9.10
CA TYR A 319 3.44 -24.23 -9.84
C TYR A 319 2.83 -24.43 -11.23
N ALA A 320 1.80 -23.64 -11.53
CA ALA A 320 1.13 -23.70 -12.83
C ALA A 320 2.03 -23.24 -13.99
N ARG A 321 2.96 -22.30 -13.75
CA ARG A 321 3.84 -21.71 -14.77
C ARG A 321 5.30 -21.86 -14.38
N GLU A 322 6.17 -21.87 -15.38
CA GLU A 322 7.60 -21.65 -15.17
C GLU A 322 7.84 -20.21 -14.72
N GLY A 323 8.89 -19.97 -13.95
CA GLY A 323 9.20 -18.62 -13.49
C GLY A 323 10.13 -18.60 -12.29
N TYR A 324 10.43 -17.37 -11.86
CA TYR A 324 11.06 -17.10 -10.58
C TYR A 324 9.99 -16.74 -9.56
N TYR A 325 9.97 -17.44 -8.43
CA TYR A 325 8.99 -17.25 -7.38
C TYR A 325 9.71 -16.89 -6.08
N THR A 326 9.23 -15.87 -5.37
CA THR A 326 9.75 -15.55 -4.03
C THR A 326 8.91 -16.28 -3.01
N VAL A 327 9.44 -17.38 -2.48
CA VAL A 327 8.77 -18.16 -1.44
C VAL A 327 9.10 -17.56 -0.10
N SER A 328 8.10 -17.35 0.75
CA SER A 328 8.27 -16.89 2.13
C SER A 328 7.66 -17.85 3.15
N LEU A 329 8.35 -18.03 4.25
CA LEU A 329 7.86 -18.71 5.45
C LEU A 329 7.80 -17.71 6.60
N THR A 330 6.62 -17.57 7.20
CA THR A 330 6.38 -16.83 8.43
C THR A 330 6.27 -17.81 9.58
N ALA A 331 7.11 -17.64 10.60
CA ALA A 331 7.05 -18.35 11.87
C ALA A 331 6.53 -17.43 12.96
N THR A 332 5.59 -17.91 13.76
CA THR A 332 4.95 -17.19 14.87
C THR A 332 4.96 -18.07 16.11
N ASP A 333 5.50 -17.58 17.22
CA ASP A 333 5.50 -18.29 18.50
C ASP A 333 4.14 -18.12 19.24
N PRO A 334 3.90 -18.82 20.37
CA PRO A 334 2.69 -18.67 21.18
C PRO A 334 2.54 -17.27 21.79
N ASN A 335 3.65 -16.56 21.94
CA ASN A 335 3.73 -15.18 22.40
C ASN A 335 3.50 -14.17 21.26
N GLY A 336 3.14 -14.60 20.05
CA GLY A 336 2.91 -13.73 18.91
C GLY A 336 4.14 -12.99 18.38
N LEU A 337 5.38 -13.36 18.77
CA LEU A 337 6.59 -12.91 18.12
C LEU A 337 6.74 -13.59 16.76
N ILE A 338 7.14 -12.81 15.75
CA ILE A 338 7.18 -13.24 14.36
C ILE A 338 8.57 -13.09 13.76
N SER A 339 8.95 -14.05 12.91
CA SER A 339 10.07 -13.94 11.97
C SER A 339 9.67 -14.45 10.59
N VAL A 340 10.29 -13.88 9.54
CA VAL A 340 10.03 -14.23 8.14
C VAL A 340 11.32 -14.56 7.40
N LYS A 341 11.34 -15.67 6.66
CA LYS A 341 12.41 -16.03 5.71
C LYS A 341 11.89 -15.97 4.28
N LYS A 342 12.68 -15.44 3.35
CA LYS A 342 12.39 -15.44 1.91
C LYS A 342 13.50 -16.14 1.12
N LYS A 343 13.16 -16.97 0.13
CA LYS A 343 14.11 -17.58 -0.84
C LYS A 343 13.52 -17.51 -2.26
N THR A 344 14.38 -17.24 -3.25
CA THR A 344 13.98 -17.28 -4.66
C THR A 344 14.04 -18.71 -5.18
N LEU A 345 12.89 -19.22 -5.62
CA LEU A 345 12.75 -20.51 -6.27
C LEU A 345 12.73 -20.33 -7.80
N THR A 346 13.49 -21.16 -8.50
CA THR A 346 13.43 -21.26 -9.97
C THR A 346 12.60 -22.48 -10.35
N VAL A 347 11.51 -22.26 -11.07
CA VAL A 347 10.60 -23.32 -11.52
C VAL A 347 10.78 -23.56 -13.01
N GLY A 348 11.18 -24.78 -13.35
CA GLY A 348 11.49 -25.22 -14.73
C GLY A 348 12.59 -24.39 -15.38
N ASN A 349 12.39 -23.97 -16.64
CA ASN A 349 13.39 -23.19 -17.40
C ASN A 349 12.79 -21.84 -17.82
N PRO A 350 12.76 -20.84 -16.91
CA PRO A 350 12.19 -19.53 -17.22
C PRO A 350 12.86 -18.89 -18.44
N LYS A 351 12.06 -18.52 -19.45
CA LYS A 351 12.54 -17.89 -20.69
C LYS A 351 11.84 -16.55 -20.94
N PRO A 352 12.56 -15.52 -21.44
CA PRO A 352 11.89 -14.35 -21.97
C PRO A 352 11.15 -14.72 -23.25
N ASP A 353 10.00 -14.08 -23.48
CA ASP A 353 9.26 -14.20 -24.73
C ASP A 353 8.84 -12.80 -25.17
N LEU A 354 9.58 -12.25 -26.14
CA LEU A 354 9.37 -10.90 -26.61
C LEU A 354 8.42 -10.91 -27.80
N VAL A 355 7.32 -10.18 -27.67
CA VAL A 355 6.33 -10.01 -28.74
C VAL A 355 6.21 -8.55 -29.16
N VAL A 356 6.10 -8.34 -30.48
CA VAL A 356 5.69 -7.05 -31.04
C VAL A 356 4.18 -6.91 -30.88
N THR A 357 3.74 -6.08 -29.93
CA THR A 357 2.31 -5.86 -29.67
C THR A 357 1.69 -4.86 -30.64
N GLY A 358 2.49 -4.03 -31.29
CA GLY A 358 2.03 -3.16 -32.38
C GLY A 358 3.15 -2.36 -33.03
N THR A 359 2.79 -1.63 -34.08
CA THR A 359 3.67 -0.63 -34.69
C THR A 359 2.87 0.64 -35.02
N ARG A 360 3.52 1.81 -35.01
CA ARG A 360 2.93 3.08 -35.43
C ARG A 360 3.94 3.89 -36.22
N LYS A 361 3.56 4.42 -37.39
CA LYS A 361 4.40 5.34 -38.17
C LYS A 361 4.01 6.79 -37.88
N SER A 362 4.99 7.68 -37.73
CA SER A 362 4.80 9.13 -37.67
C SER A 362 5.97 9.80 -38.39
N GLY A 363 5.67 10.45 -39.52
CA GLY A 363 6.69 10.98 -40.44
C GLY A 363 7.67 9.89 -40.90
N SER A 364 8.96 10.14 -40.70
CA SER A 364 10.06 9.20 -40.99
C SER A 364 10.40 8.27 -39.81
N THR A 365 9.59 8.23 -38.75
CA THR A 365 9.83 7.41 -37.56
C THR A 365 8.82 6.27 -37.45
N LEU A 366 9.31 5.06 -37.18
CA LEU A 366 8.53 3.88 -36.81
C LEU A 366 8.69 3.62 -35.31
N TYR A 367 7.56 3.56 -34.61
CA TYR A 367 7.44 3.14 -33.22
C TYR A 367 7.09 1.65 -33.18
N ILE A 368 7.83 0.87 -32.39
CA ILE A 368 7.62 -0.57 -32.23
C ILE A 368 7.30 -0.83 -30.76
N TYR A 369 6.09 -1.30 -30.49
CA TYR A 369 5.65 -1.66 -29.15
C TYR A 369 6.00 -3.12 -28.89
N ILE A 370 6.75 -3.38 -27.82
CA ILE A 370 7.24 -4.71 -27.45
C ILE A 370 6.75 -5.02 -26.04
N ARG A 371 6.30 -6.24 -25.82
CA ARG A 371 5.99 -6.77 -24.48
C ARG A 371 6.81 -8.03 -24.23
N ASN A 372 7.34 -8.18 -23.02
CA ASN A 372 7.84 -9.47 -22.57
C ASN A 372 6.66 -10.25 -21.97
N GLN A 373 6.17 -11.24 -22.69
CA GLN A 373 5.12 -12.14 -22.20
C GLN A 373 5.68 -13.45 -21.62
N GLY A 374 7.01 -13.59 -21.59
CA GLY A 374 7.70 -14.73 -21.03
C GLY A 374 7.78 -14.68 -19.51
N THR A 375 8.48 -15.65 -18.94
CA THR A 375 8.57 -15.90 -17.50
C THR A 375 9.93 -15.50 -16.91
N ALA A 376 10.86 -15.04 -17.76
CA ALA A 376 12.13 -14.44 -17.35
C ALA A 376 12.36 -13.06 -17.98
N ALA A 377 13.21 -12.27 -17.35
CA ALA A 377 13.60 -10.97 -17.88
C ALA A 377 14.44 -11.13 -19.15
N ALA A 378 14.14 -10.31 -20.16
CA ALA A 378 14.95 -10.19 -21.35
C ALA A 378 16.06 -9.15 -21.11
N ARG A 379 17.32 -9.58 -21.08
CA ARG A 379 18.49 -8.70 -21.01
C ARG A 379 19.12 -8.55 -22.38
N ASN A 380 19.36 -7.32 -22.82
CA ASN A 380 20.08 -7.02 -24.07
C ASN A 380 19.46 -7.71 -25.30
N PHE A 381 18.45 -7.06 -25.88
CA PHE A 381 17.78 -7.56 -27.07
C PHE A 381 17.84 -6.54 -28.20
N TYR A 382 17.52 -6.95 -29.42
CA TYR A 382 17.52 -6.01 -30.53
C TYR A 382 16.32 -6.26 -31.44
N THR A 383 15.86 -5.20 -32.08
CA THR A 383 14.86 -5.31 -33.14
C THR A 383 15.53 -5.24 -34.49
N ARG A 384 15.08 -6.11 -35.42
CA ARG A 384 15.41 -6.02 -36.84
C ARG A 384 14.16 -5.60 -37.60
N VAL A 385 14.31 -4.52 -38.37
CA VAL A 385 13.27 -4.08 -39.30
C VAL A 385 13.70 -4.43 -40.72
N TRP A 386 12.85 -5.15 -41.43
CA TRP A 386 13.05 -5.59 -42.80
C TRP A 386 12.20 -4.75 -43.77
N TYR A 387 12.80 -4.46 -44.93
CA TYR A 387 12.17 -3.70 -46.00
C TYR A 387 12.21 -4.52 -47.30
N GLY A 388 11.07 -4.65 -48.00
CA GLY A 388 10.97 -5.44 -49.23
C GLY A 388 10.81 -6.96 -49.00
N SER A 389 11.12 -7.78 -50.01
CA SER A 389 11.11 -9.24 -49.89
C SER A 389 12.23 -9.69 -48.94
N TYR A 390 11.83 -10.38 -47.87
CA TYR A 390 12.75 -11.11 -47.00
C TYR A 390 13.67 -12.01 -47.85
N PRO A 391 15.01 -12.01 -47.66
CA PRO A 391 15.80 -11.42 -46.58
C PRO A 391 16.83 -10.38 -47.07
N THR A 392 16.48 -9.42 -47.95
CA THR A 392 17.51 -8.69 -48.71
C THR A 392 18.06 -7.39 -48.07
N LYS A 393 17.34 -6.68 -47.18
CA LYS A 393 17.85 -5.50 -46.43
C LYS A 393 17.24 -5.37 -45.03
N ASN A 394 18.07 -5.21 -43.98
CA ASN A 394 17.61 -4.98 -42.61
C ASN A 394 18.29 -3.78 -41.93
N TYR A 395 17.59 -3.18 -40.97
CA TYR A 395 18.16 -2.22 -40.02
C TYR A 395 18.09 -2.82 -38.62
N ARG A 396 19.23 -2.86 -37.91
CA ARG A 396 19.35 -3.41 -36.56
C ARG A 396 19.40 -2.27 -35.55
N GLN A 397 18.51 -2.31 -34.57
CA GLN A 397 18.57 -1.40 -33.41
C GLN A 397 18.71 -2.23 -32.14
N VAL A 398 19.83 -2.04 -31.45
CA VAL A 398 20.12 -2.74 -30.18
C VAL A 398 19.52 -1.95 -29.04
N TYR A 399 18.77 -2.65 -28.18
CA TYR A 399 18.31 -2.12 -26.91
C TYR A 399 19.17 -2.73 -25.79
N THR A 400 19.93 -1.87 -25.12
CA THR A 400 20.71 -2.21 -23.93
C THR A 400 19.87 -1.86 -22.71
N GLY A 401 19.28 -2.88 -22.10
CA GLY A 401 18.42 -2.75 -20.93
C GLY A 401 17.77 -4.07 -20.57
N THR A 402 17.01 -4.07 -19.48
CA THR A 402 16.26 -5.23 -19.01
C THR A 402 14.76 -4.99 -19.21
N LEU A 403 14.07 -5.93 -19.85
CA LEU A 403 12.60 -5.94 -19.93
C LEU A 403 12.07 -7.11 -19.10
N ASN A 404 11.54 -6.80 -17.92
CA ASN A 404 10.99 -7.78 -16.98
C ASN A 404 9.73 -8.47 -17.55
N PRO A 405 9.37 -9.68 -17.09
CA PRO A 405 8.08 -10.32 -17.41
C PRO A 405 6.90 -9.35 -17.22
N GLY A 406 5.98 -9.32 -18.17
CA GLY A 406 4.81 -8.44 -18.17
C GLY A 406 5.08 -6.99 -18.58
N ALA A 407 6.33 -6.51 -18.50
CA ALA A 407 6.69 -5.16 -18.88
C ALA A 407 6.63 -4.94 -20.41
N SER A 408 6.39 -3.70 -20.80
CA SER A 408 6.33 -3.26 -22.19
C SER A 408 7.29 -2.10 -22.44
N ILE A 409 7.77 -1.97 -23.67
CA ILE A 409 8.64 -0.88 -24.09
C ILE A 409 8.30 -0.44 -25.51
N THR A 410 8.57 0.83 -25.82
CA THR A 410 8.50 1.36 -27.18
C THR A 410 9.89 1.66 -27.70
N LEU A 411 10.28 1.03 -28.81
CA LEU A 411 11.51 1.37 -29.53
C LEU A 411 11.20 2.31 -30.71
N LYS A 412 12.14 3.19 -31.04
CA LYS A 412 12.01 4.19 -32.11
C LYS A 412 13.09 3.97 -33.16
N THR A 413 12.71 3.75 -34.42
CA THR A 413 13.63 3.61 -35.54
C THR A 413 13.24 4.49 -36.73
N TYR A 414 14.19 4.86 -37.58
CA TYR A 414 13.91 5.64 -38.80
C TYR A 414 13.46 4.71 -39.93
N TYR A 415 12.35 5.06 -40.58
CA TYR A 415 11.66 4.26 -41.59
C TYR A 415 11.20 5.13 -42.78
N ARG A 416 11.85 4.98 -43.94
CA ARG A 416 11.58 5.80 -45.14
C ARG A 416 10.58 5.19 -46.13
N TYR A 417 10.23 3.91 -45.99
CA TYR A 417 9.40 3.19 -46.97
C TYR A 417 7.91 3.15 -46.58
N SER A 418 7.04 2.66 -47.47
CA SER A 418 5.58 2.59 -47.26
C SER A 418 5.07 1.27 -46.67
N ARG A 419 5.81 0.15 -46.78
CA ARG A 419 5.45 -1.20 -46.29
C ARG A 419 6.67 -1.99 -45.82
N GLY A 420 6.53 -2.92 -44.85
CA GLY A 420 7.65 -3.72 -44.34
C GLY A 420 7.29 -4.77 -43.28
N THR A 421 8.28 -5.29 -42.57
CA THR A 421 8.08 -6.29 -41.51
C THR A 421 9.04 -6.03 -40.36
N VAL A 422 8.57 -6.09 -39.12
CA VAL A 422 9.41 -5.97 -37.91
C VAL A 422 9.50 -7.34 -37.28
N LYS A 423 10.73 -7.68 -36.90
CA LYS A 423 11.05 -8.86 -36.10
C LYS A 423 11.80 -8.40 -34.85
N VAL A 424 11.50 -9.01 -33.71
CA VAL A 424 12.30 -8.86 -32.49
C VAL A 424 13.13 -10.12 -32.37
N ASP A 425 14.45 -9.97 -32.24
CA ASP A 425 15.34 -11.08 -31.93
C ASP A 425 15.93 -10.86 -30.54
N TYR A 426 15.89 -11.88 -29.69
CA TYR A 426 16.52 -11.87 -28.37
C TYR A 426 17.87 -12.59 -28.43
N TYR A 427 18.91 -12.05 -27.77
CA TYR A 427 20.21 -12.71 -27.67
C TYR A 427 20.42 -13.20 -26.23
N ASN A 428 20.43 -14.52 -26.03
CA ASN A 428 20.79 -15.12 -24.74
C ASN A 428 22.25 -15.56 -24.77
N ARG A 429 23.13 -14.95 -23.96
CA ARG A 429 24.57 -15.28 -23.93
C ARG A 429 24.90 -16.68 -23.38
N VAL A 430 23.91 -17.48 -22.96
CA VAL A 430 24.13 -18.81 -22.35
C VAL A 430 23.98 -19.97 -23.36
N ALA A 431 23.49 -19.72 -24.57
CA ALA A 431 23.47 -20.72 -25.64
C ALA A 431 23.70 -20.04 -26.99
N GLU A 432 24.66 -20.53 -27.77
CA GLU A 432 24.90 -20.12 -29.16
C GLU A 432 23.77 -20.57 -30.11
N LYS A 433 22.52 -20.21 -29.82
CA LYS A 433 21.36 -20.40 -30.70
C LYS A 433 20.43 -19.19 -30.65
N SER A 434 20.18 -18.58 -31.80
CA SER A 434 19.13 -17.58 -31.97
C SER A 434 17.76 -18.26 -31.93
N GLU A 435 17.04 -18.20 -30.80
CA GLU A 435 15.63 -18.59 -30.76
C GLU A 435 14.79 -17.51 -31.48
N THR A 436 14.03 -17.94 -32.50
CA THR A 436 13.26 -17.07 -33.39
C THR A 436 11.82 -17.02 -32.93
N ASN A 437 11.41 -15.96 -32.22
CA ASN A 437 10.00 -15.74 -31.88
C ASN A 437 9.42 -14.55 -32.65
N ASN A 438 8.36 -14.83 -33.40
CA ASN A 438 7.32 -13.89 -33.84
C ASN A 438 7.67 -12.90 -34.97
N LEU A 439 7.32 -13.29 -36.20
CA LEU A 439 7.20 -12.42 -37.39
C LEU A 439 5.87 -11.65 -37.34
N ARG A 440 5.89 -10.32 -37.47
CA ARG A 440 4.67 -9.52 -37.70
C ARG A 440 4.84 -8.61 -38.92
N ARG A 441 4.01 -8.83 -39.95
CA ARG A 441 3.94 -8.02 -41.19
C ARG A 441 3.05 -6.79 -40.95
N PHE A 442 3.39 -5.66 -41.59
CA PHE A 442 2.54 -4.45 -41.64
C PHE A 442 2.55 -3.81 -43.03
#